data_AF-A0A372UF33-F1
#
_entry.id   AF-A0A372UF33-F1
#
_cell.length_a   1.000
_cell.length_b   1.000
_cell.length_c   1.000
_cell.angle_alpha   90.00
_cell.angle_beta   90.00
_cell.angle_gamma   90.00
#
_symmetry.space_group_name_H-M   'P 1'
#
loop_
_entity.id
_entity.type
_entity.pdbx_description
1 polymer ?
#
loop_
_entity_poly.entity_id
_entity_poly.type
_entity_poly.pdbx_seq_one_letter_code
_entity_poly.pdbx_strand_id
1 'polypeptide(L)'
;MGFSPKTRGRCWVGTIHVTNMEKAGLEKKQYECPEYLAEYFIRLWEESGAKREAAIAVCVSSTGCYHCHIACYGNTTTLKKVSEILFDSHIEPQLGGKQALTAYICKEGDYAEKGEQVLYTKGLEVIQDRQGLRSDLEVIEELLEEGLTPEQIYAESFRYRRYEKMIKSHYLAKRIAEIPLIKTMWNEYHFGRSGSGKTYSYFKLCEIFSPEEVYLCNDYANSGSSGGGFDFYANNPAKIVLLDEFRGNIPYAQLLSMLDVYSRNQQHCRFQNTYNLWENVIICSIYPPEEVYRFMVDDTKKNIDSIRQFFRRLNVIVYHYKNKEGEYKSFEMPACEYSCAEEMIKKAELYEAGFICSEKLSIVHQKKVDEVVSHVQKQIDTSDSTDSIQKKF
;
A
#
# COMPACT_ATOMS: atom_id res chain seq x y z
N MET A 1 -23.47 18.71 -31.30
CA MET A 1 -22.76 19.28 -30.13
C MET A 1 -21.29 18.89 -30.27
N GLY A 2 -20.37 19.85 -30.36
CA GLY A 2 -18.94 19.52 -30.48
C GLY A 2 -18.35 19.09 -29.14
N PHE A 3 -17.54 18.05 -29.12
CA PHE A 3 -16.78 17.65 -27.93
C PHE A 3 -15.68 18.69 -27.64
N SER A 4 -15.39 18.94 -26.36
CA SER A 4 -14.32 19.88 -25.99
C SER A 4 -12.96 19.40 -26.53
N PRO A 5 -12.10 20.27 -27.09
CA PRO A 5 -10.73 19.91 -27.47
C PRO A 5 -9.88 19.39 -26.30
N LYS A 6 -10.28 19.74 -25.06
CA LYS A 6 -9.65 19.29 -23.81
C LYS A 6 -10.15 17.92 -23.33
N THR A 7 -11.14 17.32 -24.01
CA THR A 7 -11.63 15.98 -23.68
C THR A 7 -10.47 14.99 -23.71
N ARG A 8 -10.31 14.18 -22.66
CA ARG A 8 -9.29 13.14 -22.57
C ARG A 8 -9.93 11.77 -22.69
N GLY A 9 -9.23 10.86 -23.32
CA GLY A 9 -9.75 9.53 -23.63
C GLY A 9 -8.65 8.61 -24.17
N ARG A 10 -8.99 7.32 -24.21
CA ARG A 10 -8.14 6.24 -24.74
C ARG A 10 -8.68 5.65 -26.03
N CYS A 11 -9.95 5.91 -26.35
CA CYS A 11 -10.65 5.36 -27.52
C CYS A 11 -11.27 6.51 -28.31
N TRP A 12 -10.86 6.66 -29.56
CA TRP A 12 -11.28 7.74 -30.45
C TRP A 12 -11.75 7.18 -31.77
N VAL A 13 -12.70 7.86 -32.40
CA VAL A 13 -13.15 7.59 -33.77
C VAL A 13 -12.90 8.85 -34.58
N GLY A 14 -12.25 8.69 -35.73
CA GLY A 14 -11.90 9.77 -36.62
C GLY A 14 -12.46 9.58 -38.02
N THR A 15 -12.78 10.68 -38.69
CA THR A 15 -13.03 10.73 -40.13
C THR A 15 -11.96 11.59 -40.79
N ILE A 16 -11.24 10.99 -41.75
CA ILE A 16 -10.14 11.61 -42.47
C ILE A 16 -10.61 11.85 -43.91
N HIS A 17 -10.67 13.11 -44.33
CA HIS A 17 -11.04 13.50 -45.69
C HIS A 17 -9.80 13.75 -46.55
N VAL A 18 -10.00 13.88 -47.88
CA VAL A 18 -8.93 14.20 -48.84
C VAL A 18 -8.08 15.39 -48.40
N THR A 19 -8.69 16.45 -47.84
CA THR A 19 -7.95 17.62 -47.34
C THR A 19 -6.97 17.29 -46.21
N ASN A 20 -7.30 16.32 -45.36
CA ASN A 20 -6.41 15.82 -44.31
C ASN A 20 -5.29 14.94 -44.90
N MET A 21 -5.61 14.13 -45.92
CA MET A 21 -4.63 13.29 -46.64
C MET A 21 -3.61 14.15 -47.39
N GLU A 22 -4.05 15.22 -48.03
CA GLU A 22 -3.18 16.20 -48.70
C GLU A 22 -2.31 16.95 -47.69
N LYS A 23 -2.86 17.32 -46.53
CA LYS A 23 -2.07 17.88 -45.41
C LYS A 23 -1.02 16.91 -44.88
N ALA A 24 -1.28 15.60 -44.95
CA ALA A 24 -0.31 14.56 -44.62
C ALA A 24 0.82 14.43 -45.66
N GLY A 25 0.75 15.17 -46.78
CA GLY A 25 1.70 15.11 -47.88
C GLY A 25 1.46 13.94 -48.82
N LEU A 26 0.28 13.32 -48.80
CA LEU A 26 -0.06 12.23 -49.71
C LEU A 26 -0.51 12.77 -51.07
N GLU A 27 0.10 12.25 -52.14
CA GLU A 27 -0.37 12.49 -53.49
C GLU A 27 -1.64 11.69 -53.78
N LYS A 28 -2.43 12.14 -54.76
CA LYS A 28 -3.67 11.49 -55.18
C LYS A 28 -3.53 9.99 -55.46
N LYS A 29 -2.46 9.61 -56.17
CA LYS A 29 -2.17 8.20 -56.46
C LYS A 29 -1.90 7.36 -55.21
N GLN A 30 -1.44 7.98 -54.12
CA GLN A 30 -1.14 7.31 -52.87
C GLN A 30 -2.40 7.18 -52.02
N TYR A 31 -3.20 8.25 -51.87
CA TYR A 31 -4.41 8.16 -51.05
C TYR A 31 -5.55 7.40 -51.75
N GLU A 32 -5.60 7.36 -53.09
CA GLU A 32 -6.55 6.51 -53.84
C GLU A 32 -6.12 5.03 -53.89
N CYS A 33 -5.01 4.65 -53.25
CA CYS A 33 -4.63 3.25 -53.02
C CYS A 33 -5.11 2.83 -51.61
N PRO A 34 -6.23 2.09 -51.49
CA PRO A 34 -6.89 1.83 -50.21
C PRO A 34 -5.96 1.18 -49.17
N GLU A 35 -5.17 0.19 -49.59
CA GLU A 35 -4.26 -0.55 -48.73
C GLU A 35 -3.13 0.35 -48.21
N TYR A 36 -2.57 1.18 -49.09
CA TYR A 36 -1.50 2.11 -48.72
C TYR A 36 -2.01 3.17 -47.74
N LEU A 37 -3.18 3.74 -48.01
CA LEU A 37 -3.79 4.74 -47.13
C LEU A 37 -4.07 4.17 -45.74
N ALA A 38 -4.63 2.96 -45.68
CA ALA A 38 -4.89 2.26 -44.43
C ALA A 38 -3.61 2.02 -43.62
N GLU A 39 -2.56 1.50 -44.28
CA GLU A 39 -1.26 1.25 -43.65
C GLU A 39 -0.65 2.53 -43.09
N TYR A 40 -0.68 3.61 -43.88
CA TYR A 40 -0.09 4.88 -43.52
C TYR A 40 -0.69 5.44 -42.22
N PHE A 41 -2.02 5.50 -42.13
CA PHE A 41 -2.68 6.08 -40.95
C PHE A 41 -2.67 5.17 -39.72
N ILE A 42 -2.74 3.85 -39.89
CA ILE A 42 -2.53 2.91 -38.78
C ILE A 42 -1.12 3.09 -38.21
N ARG A 43 -0.09 3.03 -39.07
CA ARG A 43 1.30 3.16 -38.66
C ARG A 43 1.58 4.52 -38.00
N LEU A 44 1.04 5.60 -38.56
CA LEU A 44 1.14 6.93 -37.97
C LEU A 44 0.58 6.97 -36.54
N TRP A 45 -0.55 6.31 -36.30
CA TRP A 45 -1.13 6.21 -34.96
C TRP A 45 -0.27 5.35 -34.02
N GLU A 46 0.14 4.17 -34.45
CA GLU A 46 0.94 3.23 -33.66
C GLU A 46 2.31 3.82 -33.26
N GLU A 47 2.97 4.54 -34.17
CA GLU A 47 4.27 5.18 -33.92
C GLU A 47 4.15 6.45 -33.05
N SER A 48 2.94 7.01 -32.88
CA SER A 48 2.73 8.27 -32.16
C SER A 48 2.64 8.13 -30.64
N GLY A 49 2.73 6.92 -30.08
CA GLY A 49 2.71 6.70 -28.63
C GLY A 49 2.73 5.22 -28.22
N ALA A 50 2.94 4.95 -26.93
CA ALA A 50 3.04 3.59 -26.42
C ALA A 50 1.69 2.83 -26.43
N LYS A 51 1.74 1.54 -26.80
CA LYS A 51 0.58 0.62 -26.82
C LYS A 51 -0.60 1.18 -27.62
N ARG A 52 -0.30 1.81 -28.77
CA ARG A 52 -1.32 2.31 -29.68
C ARG A 52 -1.59 1.27 -30.75
N GLU A 53 -2.86 1.09 -31.05
CA GLU A 53 -3.36 0.20 -32.10
C GLU A 53 -4.55 0.90 -32.77
N ALA A 54 -4.80 0.60 -34.05
CA ALA A 54 -5.90 1.22 -34.80
C ALA A 54 -6.60 0.24 -35.74
N ALA A 55 -7.87 0.52 -35.99
CA ALA A 55 -8.67 -0.10 -37.04
C ALA A 55 -9.08 0.97 -38.05
N ILE A 56 -9.12 0.65 -39.33
CA ILE A 56 -9.48 1.61 -40.37
C ILE A 56 -10.35 0.97 -41.45
N ALA A 57 -11.29 1.76 -41.99
CA ALA A 57 -12.03 1.45 -43.20
C ALA A 57 -11.90 2.61 -44.19
N VAL A 58 -11.50 2.30 -45.42
CA VAL A 58 -11.38 3.25 -46.51
C VAL A 58 -12.64 3.19 -47.36
N CYS A 59 -13.26 4.33 -47.60
CA CYS A 59 -14.57 4.43 -48.21
C CYS A 59 -14.59 5.46 -49.35
N VAL A 60 -15.54 5.26 -50.27
CA VAL A 60 -15.94 6.27 -51.24
C VAL A 60 -17.44 6.50 -51.14
N SER A 61 -17.85 7.76 -51.04
CA SER A 61 -19.27 8.12 -51.00
C SER A 61 -19.91 8.01 -52.39
N SER A 62 -21.24 8.08 -52.43
CA SER A 62 -22.03 8.11 -53.68
C SER A 62 -21.72 9.29 -54.60
N THR A 63 -21.17 10.37 -54.03
CA THR A 63 -20.71 11.57 -54.75
C THR A 63 -19.24 11.49 -55.18
N GLY A 64 -18.59 10.33 -54.97
CA GLY A 64 -17.18 10.10 -55.30
C GLY A 64 -16.19 10.70 -54.28
N CYS A 65 -16.65 11.06 -53.07
CA CYS A 65 -15.77 11.62 -52.04
C CYS A 65 -15.02 10.50 -51.32
N TYR A 66 -13.70 10.50 -51.50
CA TYR A 66 -12.79 9.56 -50.84
C TYR A 66 -12.51 9.98 -49.39
N HIS A 67 -12.65 9.06 -48.46
CA HIS A 67 -12.41 9.29 -47.03
C HIS A 67 -12.15 7.98 -46.30
N CYS A 68 -11.70 8.04 -45.05
CA CYS A 68 -11.62 6.86 -44.21
C CYS A 68 -12.10 7.13 -42.78
N HIS A 69 -12.63 6.07 -42.16
CA HIS A 69 -12.98 6.04 -40.75
C HIS A 69 -11.92 5.25 -39.99
N ILE A 70 -11.36 5.84 -38.95
CA ILE A 70 -10.34 5.22 -38.10
C ILE A 70 -10.82 5.13 -36.65
N ALA A 71 -10.64 3.97 -36.02
CA ALA A 71 -10.75 3.81 -34.58
C ALA A 71 -9.34 3.73 -33.99
N CYS A 72 -9.05 4.58 -33.01
CA CYS A 72 -7.74 4.73 -32.39
C CYS A 72 -7.80 4.34 -30.91
N TYR A 73 -6.97 3.38 -30.50
CA TYR A 73 -6.84 2.91 -29.12
C TYR A 73 -5.42 3.12 -28.59
N GLY A 74 -5.29 3.29 -27.28
CA GLY A 74 -3.99 3.30 -26.60
C GLY A 74 -3.94 4.15 -25.32
N ASN A 75 -2.78 4.74 -25.04
CA ASN A 75 -2.59 5.59 -23.86
C ASN A 75 -3.49 6.84 -23.85
N THR A 76 -3.78 7.37 -22.65
CA THR A 76 -4.67 8.54 -22.49
C THR A 76 -4.11 9.78 -23.21
N THR A 77 -4.87 10.31 -24.15
CA THR A 77 -4.52 11.52 -24.91
C THR A 77 -5.70 12.50 -24.94
N THR A 78 -5.51 13.71 -25.48
CA THR A 78 -6.59 14.69 -25.67
C THR A 78 -7.15 14.61 -27.08
N LEU A 79 -8.43 14.94 -27.25
CA LEU A 79 -9.08 15.04 -28.57
C LEU A 79 -8.26 15.93 -29.52
N LYS A 80 -7.82 17.10 -29.03
CA LYS A 80 -6.96 18.01 -29.81
C LYS A 80 -5.69 17.32 -30.30
N LYS A 81 -5.02 16.55 -29.44
CA LYS A 81 -3.76 15.90 -29.82
C LYS A 81 -3.97 14.78 -30.85
N VAL A 82 -5.07 14.04 -30.75
CA VAL A 82 -5.43 13.04 -31.77
C VAL A 82 -5.72 13.70 -33.11
N SER A 83 -6.49 14.79 -33.10
CA SER A 83 -6.78 15.58 -34.31
C SER A 83 -5.48 16.11 -34.95
N GLU A 84 -4.55 16.66 -34.16
CA GLU A 84 -3.22 17.10 -34.64
C GLU A 84 -2.39 15.95 -35.25
N ILE A 85 -2.36 14.77 -34.60
CA ILE A 85 -1.65 13.58 -35.13
C ILE A 85 -2.23 13.16 -36.47
N LEU A 86 -3.55 13.26 -36.62
CA LEU A 86 -4.29 12.90 -37.83
C LEU A 86 -4.55 14.13 -38.72
N PHE A 87 -3.64 15.11 -38.73
CA PHE A 87 -3.67 16.26 -39.66
C PHE A 87 -4.97 17.09 -39.64
N ASP A 88 -5.41 17.45 -38.44
CA ASP A 88 -6.66 18.17 -38.15
C ASP A 88 -7.92 17.42 -38.62
N SER A 89 -7.90 16.09 -38.58
CA SER A 89 -9.08 15.27 -38.88
C SER A 89 -10.18 15.47 -37.85
N HIS A 90 -11.42 15.16 -38.24
CA HIS A 90 -12.57 15.23 -37.35
C HIS A 90 -12.54 14.04 -36.39
N ILE A 91 -12.34 14.30 -35.09
CA ILE A 91 -12.21 13.28 -34.06
C ILE A 91 -13.30 13.41 -33.02
N GLU A 92 -13.90 12.28 -32.67
CA GLU A 92 -14.88 12.14 -31.61
C GLU A 92 -14.46 11.00 -30.66
N PRO A 93 -14.84 11.03 -29.38
CA PRO A 93 -14.72 9.84 -28.54
C PRO A 93 -15.61 8.73 -29.11
N GLN A 94 -15.16 7.48 -29.07
CA GLN A 94 -15.97 6.33 -29.49
C GLN A 94 -17.34 6.37 -28.81
N LEU A 95 -18.44 6.35 -29.57
CA LEU A 95 -19.81 6.25 -29.07
C LEU A 95 -20.32 4.83 -29.39
N GLY A 96 -20.81 4.10 -28.39
CA GLY A 96 -21.25 2.70 -28.55
C GLY A 96 -20.18 1.66 -28.28
N GLY A 97 -20.61 0.39 -28.20
CA GLY A 97 -19.75 -0.77 -27.96
C GLY A 97 -19.08 -1.32 -29.22
N LYS A 98 -18.30 -2.39 -29.08
CA LYS A 98 -17.51 -3.05 -30.14
C LYS A 98 -18.35 -3.37 -31.37
N GLN A 99 -19.51 -4.01 -31.16
CA GLN A 99 -20.39 -4.42 -32.25
C GLN A 99 -20.94 -3.23 -33.04
N ALA A 100 -21.41 -2.19 -32.34
CA ALA A 100 -21.95 -0.99 -32.97
C ALA A 100 -20.86 -0.21 -33.75
N LEU A 101 -19.66 -0.09 -33.19
CA LEU A 101 -18.55 0.59 -33.86
C LEU A 101 -18.05 -0.19 -35.07
N THR A 102 -17.95 -1.52 -34.97
CA THR A 102 -17.52 -2.36 -36.10
C THR A 102 -18.52 -2.25 -37.25
N ALA A 103 -19.82 -2.34 -36.96
CA ALA A 103 -20.87 -2.16 -37.96
C ALA A 103 -20.87 -0.76 -38.58
N TYR A 104 -20.62 0.29 -37.77
CA TYR A 104 -20.47 1.66 -38.26
C TYR A 104 -19.27 1.83 -39.21
N ILE A 105 -18.10 1.33 -38.84
CA ILE A 105 -16.87 1.43 -39.65
C ILE A 105 -17.00 0.63 -40.94
N CYS A 106 -17.64 -0.54 -40.91
CA CYS A 106 -17.87 -1.38 -42.08
C CYS A 106 -19.12 -0.97 -42.88
N LYS A 107 -19.87 0.04 -42.42
CA LYS A 107 -21.14 0.51 -43.02
C LYS A 107 -22.14 -0.63 -43.25
N GLU A 108 -22.29 -1.51 -42.24
CA GLU A 108 -23.19 -2.66 -42.25
C GLU A 108 -24.51 -2.35 -41.50
N GLY A 109 -25.58 -3.09 -41.83
CA GLY A 109 -26.86 -3.03 -41.12
C GLY A 109 -27.55 -1.67 -41.23
N ASP A 110 -27.96 -1.09 -40.08
CA ASP A 110 -28.62 0.22 -40.00
C ASP A 110 -27.72 1.38 -40.46
N TYR A 111 -26.41 1.15 -40.61
CA TYR A 111 -25.42 2.12 -41.06
C TYR A 111 -25.07 1.97 -42.56
N ALA A 112 -25.77 1.09 -43.28
CA ALA A 112 -25.65 0.96 -44.72
C ALA A 112 -26.22 2.20 -45.42
N GLU A 113 -25.39 3.22 -45.61
CA GLU A 113 -25.75 4.41 -46.36
C GLU A 113 -25.86 4.09 -47.85
N LYS A 114 -26.97 4.49 -48.49
CA LYS A 114 -27.22 4.23 -49.92
C LYS A 114 -26.13 4.89 -50.77
N GLY A 115 -25.24 4.06 -51.30
CA GLY A 115 -24.22 4.44 -52.28
C GLY A 115 -22.84 4.75 -51.68
N GLU A 116 -22.61 4.52 -50.40
CA GLU A 116 -21.26 4.49 -49.83
C GLU A 116 -20.65 3.08 -49.99
N GLN A 117 -19.41 3.01 -50.45
CA GLN A 117 -18.71 1.76 -50.70
C GLN A 117 -17.44 1.68 -49.85
N VAL A 118 -17.32 0.65 -49.03
CA VAL A 118 -16.08 0.29 -48.33
C VAL A 118 -15.15 -0.41 -49.34
N LEU A 119 -13.97 0.16 -49.53
CA LEU A 119 -12.96 -0.33 -50.47
C LEU A 119 -11.97 -1.29 -49.79
N TYR A 120 -11.62 -1.00 -48.54
CA TYR A 120 -10.64 -1.80 -47.78
C TYR A 120 -10.80 -1.58 -46.28
N THR A 121 -10.49 -2.62 -45.49
CA THR A 121 -10.48 -2.56 -44.02
C THR A 121 -9.23 -3.22 -43.46
N LYS A 122 -8.68 -2.70 -42.38
CA LYS A 122 -7.55 -3.31 -41.65
C LYS A 122 -7.67 -3.08 -40.14
N GLY A 123 -7.26 -4.06 -39.33
CA GLY A 123 -7.17 -3.93 -37.87
C GLY A 123 -8.50 -4.05 -37.13
N LEU A 124 -9.57 -4.57 -37.74
CA LEU A 124 -10.90 -4.63 -37.13
C LEU A 124 -10.93 -5.46 -35.83
N GLU A 125 -10.04 -6.43 -35.69
CA GLU A 125 -9.84 -7.25 -34.49
C GLU A 125 -9.48 -6.43 -33.25
N VAL A 126 -8.81 -5.29 -33.44
CA VAL A 126 -8.40 -4.36 -32.39
C VAL A 126 -9.58 -3.60 -31.81
N ILE A 127 -10.72 -3.48 -32.52
CA ILE A 127 -11.88 -2.74 -32.02
C ILE A 127 -12.34 -3.34 -30.69
N GLN A 128 -12.38 -2.51 -29.65
CA GLN A 128 -12.74 -2.90 -28.29
C GLN A 128 -14.09 -2.28 -27.92
N ASP A 129 -14.76 -2.88 -26.94
CA ASP A 129 -15.81 -2.14 -26.22
C ASP A 129 -15.20 -0.88 -25.60
N ARG A 130 -16.03 0.07 -25.14
CA ARG A 130 -15.56 1.07 -24.18
C ARG A 130 -15.13 0.32 -22.92
N GLN A 131 -13.95 -0.28 -22.94
CA GLN A 131 -13.29 -0.77 -21.75
C GLN A 131 -13.09 0.50 -20.93
N GLY A 132 -13.76 0.54 -19.80
CA GLY A 132 -13.68 1.66 -18.89
C GLY A 132 -12.22 2.03 -18.69
N LEU A 133 -11.96 3.31 -18.39
CA LEU A 133 -10.80 3.57 -17.56
C LEU A 133 -10.79 2.49 -16.48
N ARG A 134 -9.66 1.77 -16.29
CA ARG A 134 -9.48 1.03 -15.03
C ARG A 134 -9.96 1.97 -13.94
N SER A 135 -11.03 1.59 -13.26
CA SER A 135 -11.66 2.51 -12.34
C SER A 135 -10.61 2.84 -11.26
N ASP A 136 -10.65 4.04 -10.69
CA ASP A 136 -9.74 4.35 -9.57
C ASP A 136 -9.83 3.25 -8.49
N LEU A 137 -11.00 2.62 -8.34
CA LEU A 137 -11.24 1.50 -7.44
C LEU A 137 -10.49 0.22 -7.82
N GLU A 138 -10.48 -0.18 -9.10
CA GLU A 138 -9.69 -1.36 -9.55
C GLU A 138 -8.20 -1.16 -9.29
N VAL A 139 -7.67 0.04 -9.55
CA VAL A 139 -6.26 0.34 -9.28
C VAL A 139 -5.99 0.32 -7.77
N ILE A 140 -6.87 0.92 -6.97
CA ILE A 140 -6.77 0.88 -5.51
C ILE A 140 -6.79 -0.55 -4.97
N GLU A 141 -7.65 -1.41 -5.52
CA GLU A 141 -7.76 -2.82 -5.13
C GLU A 141 -6.47 -3.58 -5.46
N GLU A 142 -5.92 -3.41 -6.68
CA GLU A 142 -4.62 -3.99 -7.06
C GLU A 142 -3.50 -3.54 -6.10
N LEU A 143 -3.39 -2.24 -5.80
CA LEU A 143 -2.38 -1.71 -4.87
C LEU A 143 -2.53 -2.28 -3.45
N LEU A 144 -3.77 -2.46 -2.99
CA LEU A 144 -4.06 -3.08 -1.70
C LEU A 144 -3.70 -4.57 -1.71
N GLU A 145 -3.95 -5.29 -2.80
CA GLU A 145 -3.56 -6.70 -2.98
C GLU A 145 -2.05 -6.88 -2.98
N GLU A 146 -1.32 -5.98 -3.65
CA GLU A 146 0.16 -5.88 -3.64
C GLU A 146 0.73 -5.52 -2.26
N GLY A 147 -0.11 -5.12 -1.31
CA GLY A 147 0.26 -4.92 0.09
C GLY A 147 0.66 -3.49 0.45
N LEU A 148 0.36 -2.52 -0.41
CA LEU A 148 0.61 -1.12 -0.09
C LEU A 148 -0.24 -0.63 1.08
N THR A 149 0.34 0.23 1.91
CA THR A 149 -0.37 0.90 3.01
C THR A 149 -1.28 2.01 2.47
N PRO A 150 -2.32 2.41 3.24
CA PRO A 150 -3.17 3.53 2.83
C PRO A 150 -2.39 4.81 2.52
N GLU A 151 -1.34 5.14 3.28
CA GLU A 151 -0.53 6.33 3.05
C GLU A 151 0.30 6.24 1.76
N GLN A 152 0.86 5.05 1.46
CA GLN A 152 1.52 4.80 0.18
C GLN A 152 0.56 4.98 -1.00
N ILE A 153 -0.67 4.48 -0.89
CA ILE A 153 -1.71 4.68 -1.91
C ILE A 153 -2.04 6.18 -2.05
N TYR A 154 -2.17 6.94 -0.96
CA TYR A 154 -2.43 8.38 -1.06
C TYR A 154 -1.26 9.17 -1.65
N ALA A 155 -0.04 8.67 -1.52
CA ALA A 155 1.15 9.27 -2.12
C ALA A 155 1.16 9.13 -3.66
N GLU A 156 0.62 8.04 -4.20
CA GLU A 156 0.47 7.83 -5.66
C GLU A 156 -0.42 8.90 -6.31
N SER A 157 -1.56 9.22 -5.66
CA SER A 157 -2.45 10.26 -6.14
C SER A 157 -3.32 10.86 -5.05
N PHE A 158 -3.31 12.19 -4.95
CA PHE A 158 -4.22 12.93 -4.06
C PHE A 158 -5.70 12.58 -4.28
N ARG A 159 -6.09 12.20 -5.51
CA ARG A 159 -7.49 11.84 -5.84
C ARG A 159 -7.98 10.62 -5.06
N TYR A 160 -7.08 9.71 -4.70
CA TYR A 160 -7.43 8.50 -3.95
C TYR A 160 -7.90 8.80 -2.52
N ARG A 161 -7.59 9.98 -1.97
CA ARG A 161 -8.15 10.43 -0.68
C ARG A 161 -9.68 10.50 -0.68
N ARG A 162 -10.32 10.64 -1.85
CA ARG A 162 -11.79 10.53 -1.98
C ARG A 162 -12.32 9.16 -1.51
N TYR A 163 -11.51 8.11 -1.63
CA TYR A 163 -11.85 6.73 -1.26
C TYR A 163 -11.24 6.31 0.09
N GLU A 164 -10.77 7.26 0.91
CA GLU A 164 -10.04 7.00 2.16
C GLU A 164 -10.74 5.97 3.06
N LYS A 165 -12.05 6.10 3.25
CA LYS A 165 -12.83 5.18 4.08
C LYS A 165 -12.82 3.75 3.54
N MET A 166 -12.92 3.58 2.22
CA MET A 166 -12.90 2.27 1.58
C MET A 166 -11.50 1.65 1.66
N ILE A 167 -10.46 2.42 1.35
CA ILE A 167 -9.07 1.99 1.39
C ILE A 167 -8.71 1.51 2.80
N LYS A 168 -8.97 2.33 3.83
CA LYS A 168 -8.66 1.98 5.22
C LYS A 168 -9.46 0.77 5.70
N SER A 169 -10.74 0.69 5.36
CA SER A 169 -11.59 -0.44 5.75
C SER A 169 -11.14 -1.75 5.11
N HIS A 170 -10.77 -1.73 3.82
CA HIS A 170 -10.28 -2.91 3.12
C HIS A 170 -8.90 -3.32 3.65
N TYR A 171 -7.97 -2.37 3.81
CA TYR A 171 -6.66 -2.62 4.39
C TYR A 171 -6.76 -3.26 5.78
N LEU A 172 -7.60 -2.72 6.66
CA LEU A 172 -7.82 -3.29 7.99
C LEU A 172 -8.41 -4.71 7.92
N ALA A 173 -9.41 -4.94 7.05
CA ALA A 173 -9.99 -6.27 6.86
C ALA A 173 -8.96 -7.29 6.37
N LYS A 174 -8.08 -6.88 5.44
CA LYS A 174 -6.97 -7.70 4.95
C LYS A 174 -6.01 -8.07 6.09
N ARG A 175 -5.54 -7.07 6.86
CA ARG A 175 -4.67 -7.30 8.02
C ARG A 175 -5.29 -8.25 9.06
N ILE A 176 -6.59 -8.10 9.32
CA ILE A 176 -7.33 -8.99 10.24
C ILE A 176 -7.41 -10.43 9.71
N ALA A 177 -7.51 -10.61 8.40
CA ALA A 177 -7.58 -11.92 7.75
C ALA A 177 -6.21 -12.61 7.67
N GLU A 178 -5.14 -11.85 7.45
CA GLU A 178 -3.76 -12.34 7.37
C GLU A 178 -3.22 -12.80 8.72
N ILE A 179 -3.60 -12.13 9.81
CA ILE A 179 -3.06 -12.41 11.15
C ILE A 179 -3.78 -13.61 11.78
N PRO A 180 -3.05 -14.64 12.24
CA PRO A 180 -3.65 -15.78 12.91
C PRO A 180 -4.35 -15.39 14.23
N LEU A 181 -5.32 -16.19 14.66
CA LEU A 181 -6.02 -15.96 15.94
C LEU A 181 -5.05 -15.98 17.14
N ILE A 182 -4.07 -16.88 17.09
CA ILE A 182 -2.95 -16.96 18.03
C ILE A 182 -1.70 -16.53 17.26
N LYS A 183 -1.14 -15.38 17.62
CA LYS A 183 0.05 -14.79 17.03
C LYS A 183 1.26 -14.99 17.94
N THR A 184 2.45 -15.00 17.33
CA THR A 184 3.70 -14.94 18.08
C THR A 184 3.89 -13.52 18.60
N MET A 185 4.16 -13.38 19.89
CA MET A 185 4.39 -12.08 20.53
C MET A 185 5.82 -11.97 21.03
N TRP A 186 6.40 -10.78 20.86
CA TRP A 186 7.67 -10.39 21.46
C TRP A 186 7.51 -9.06 22.20
N ASN A 187 7.56 -9.13 23.52
CA ASN A 187 7.29 -8.00 24.39
C ASN A 187 8.51 -7.63 25.22
N GLU A 188 8.85 -6.35 25.23
CA GLU A 188 10.00 -5.82 25.94
C GLU A 188 9.59 -4.76 26.96
N TYR A 189 10.27 -4.72 28.10
CA TYR A 189 10.08 -3.70 29.11
C TYR A 189 11.38 -2.95 29.38
N HIS A 190 11.41 -1.68 29.00
CA HIS A 190 12.53 -0.77 29.09
C HIS A 190 12.33 0.17 30.28
N PHE A 191 13.23 0.12 31.25
CA PHE A 191 13.20 1.04 32.40
C PHE A 191 14.53 1.73 32.67
N GLY A 192 14.48 2.84 33.39
CA GLY A 192 15.66 3.64 33.71
C GLY A 192 15.30 5.09 34.00
N ARG A 193 16.23 5.85 34.59
CA ARG A 193 15.98 7.25 34.96
C ARG A 193 15.62 8.13 33.76
N SER A 194 14.96 9.26 34.01
CA SER A 194 14.71 10.23 32.92
C SER A 194 16.02 10.63 32.25
N GLY A 195 15.99 10.79 30.92
CA GLY A 195 17.19 11.11 30.14
C GLY A 195 18.24 10.00 30.08
N SER A 196 17.87 8.73 30.31
CA SER A 196 18.75 7.55 30.17
C SER A 196 18.76 6.93 28.75
N GLY A 197 18.07 7.53 27.78
CA GLY A 197 18.07 7.05 26.39
C GLY A 197 16.95 6.06 26.03
N LYS A 198 15.97 5.79 26.89
CA LYS A 198 14.85 4.88 26.60
C LYS A 198 14.10 5.21 25.31
N THR A 199 13.69 6.47 25.14
CA THR A 199 12.97 6.94 23.94
C THR A 199 13.84 6.92 22.68
N TYR A 200 15.18 6.87 22.79
CA TYR A 200 16.04 6.63 21.63
C TYR A 200 15.82 5.25 21.01
N SER A 201 15.27 4.30 21.78
CA SER A 201 14.82 3.01 21.23
C SER A 201 13.77 3.21 20.12
N TYR A 202 12.89 4.23 20.21
CA TYR A 202 11.97 4.57 19.12
C TYR A 202 12.69 4.90 17.83
N PHE A 203 13.71 5.77 17.89
CA PHE A 203 14.50 6.14 16.72
C PHE A 203 15.18 4.92 16.09
N LYS A 204 15.81 4.06 16.90
CA LYS A 204 16.42 2.82 16.41
C LYS A 204 15.40 1.89 15.76
N LEU A 205 14.21 1.75 16.37
CA LEU A 205 13.13 0.95 15.78
C LEU A 205 12.69 1.54 14.45
N CYS A 206 12.55 2.86 14.33
CA CYS A 206 12.20 3.52 13.06
C CYS A 206 13.34 3.57 12.02
N GLU A 207 14.58 3.26 12.40
CA GLU A 207 15.69 3.05 11.46
C GLU A 207 15.71 1.62 10.92
N ILE A 208 15.39 0.64 11.78
CA ILE A 208 15.33 -0.79 11.42
C ILE A 208 14.03 -1.12 10.68
N PHE A 209 12.93 -0.60 11.20
CA PHE A 209 11.56 -0.72 10.67
C PHE A 209 11.13 0.63 10.12
N SER A 210 10.23 0.68 9.14
CA SER A 210 9.74 1.98 8.69
C SER A 210 8.92 2.66 9.80
N PRO A 211 8.85 4.01 9.84
CA PRO A 211 8.00 4.71 10.82
C PRO A 211 6.52 4.29 10.79
N GLU A 212 6.04 3.77 9.66
CA GLU A 212 4.67 3.26 9.51
C GLU A 212 4.45 1.92 10.22
N GLU A 213 5.51 1.16 10.47
CA GLU A 213 5.45 -0.13 11.18
C GLU A 213 5.55 0.00 12.71
N VAL A 214 5.79 1.22 13.22
CA VAL A 214 5.95 1.51 14.65
C VAL A 214 4.88 2.50 15.12
N TYR A 215 3.96 2.05 15.95
CA TYR A 215 2.96 2.88 16.59
C TYR A 215 3.45 3.43 17.93
N LEU A 216 3.68 4.74 18.00
CA LEU A 216 4.00 5.44 19.24
C LEU A 216 2.72 5.77 20.01
N CYS A 217 2.54 5.16 21.18
CA CYS A 217 1.47 5.46 22.12
C CYS A 217 2.04 6.26 23.30
N ASN A 218 1.75 7.55 23.34
CA ASN A 218 2.12 8.47 24.42
C ASN A 218 0.93 9.25 25.00
N ASP A 219 -0.26 9.13 24.38
CA ASP A 219 -1.49 9.71 24.91
C ASP A 219 -2.20 8.72 25.84
N TYR A 220 -1.98 8.91 27.14
CA TYR A 220 -2.69 8.19 28.19
C TYR A 220 -3.81 9.01 28.84
N ALA A 221 -4.09 10.22 28.36
CA ALA A 221 -4.92 11.20 29.05
C ALA A 221 -6.41 10.82 29.15
N ASN A 222 -6.79 9.61 28.73
CA ASN A 222 -8.17 9.13 28.66
C ASN A 222 -8.33 7.65 29.06
N SER A 223 -7.47 7.13 29.95
CA SER A 223 -7.46 5.72 30.34
C SER A 223 -8.58 5.25 31.28
N GLY A 224 -9.63 6.05 31.43
CA GLY A 224 -10.95 5.60 31.89
C GLY A 224 -11.94 5.65 30.72
N SER A 225 -12.67 4.54 30.49
CA SER A 225 -13.86 4.31 29.64
C SER A 225 -14.01 4.95 28.24
N SER A 226 -13.10 5.83 27.82
CA SER A 226 -13.25 6.74 26.66
C SER A 226 -11.90 7.10 26.03
N GLY A 227 -10.95 6.15 26.02
CA GLY A 227 -9.55 6.37 25.60
C GLY A 227 -9.33 6.46 24.09
N GLY A 228 -8.73 7.55 23.61
CA GLY A 228 -8.33 7.75 22.21
C GLY A 228 -6.89 7.32 21.87
N GLY A 229 -6.17 6.70 22.82
CA GLY A 229 -4.75 6.34 22.66
C GLY A 229 -4.45 5.33 21.55
N PHE A 230 -5.47 4.72 20.94
CA PHE A 230 -5.39 3.82 19.78
C PHE A 230 -6.18 4.33 18.56
N ASP A 231 -6.67 5.58 18.57
CA ASP A 231 -7.45 6.15 17.46
C ASP A 231 -6.63 6.19 16.16
N PHE A 232 -5.34 6.54 16.26
CA PHE A 232 -4.43 6.56 15.12
C PHE A 232 -4.03 5.14 14.69
N TYR A 233 -3.89 4.21 15.63
CA TYR A 233 -3.61 2.80 15.33
C TYR A 233 -4.70 2.17 14.48
N ALA A 234 -5.97 2.45 14.77
CA ALA A 234 -7.10 1.90 14.02
C ALA A 234 -7.06 2.28 12.52
N ASN A 235 -6.43 3.39 12.17
CA ASN A 235 -6.28 3.86 10.80
C ASN A 235 -5.06 3.26 10.08
N ASN A 236 -4.03 2.89 10.83
CA ASN A 236 -2.82 2.26 10.31
C ASN A 236 -2.28 1.24 11.32
N PRO A 237 -2.77 -0.02 11.29
CA PRO A 237 -2.38 -1.06 12.24
C PRO A 237 -0.91 -1.47 12.06
N ALA A 238 -0.06 -0.84 12.86
CA ALA A 238 1.37 -1.11 12.94
C ALA A 238 1.67 -2.50 13.53
N LYS A 239 2.84 -3.05 13.17
CA LYS A 239 3.36 -4.33 13.69
C LYS A 239 3.96 -4.19 15.09
N ILE A 240 4.45 -2.99 15.43
CA ILE A 240 5.10 -2.69 16.70
C ILE A 240 4.30 -1.61 17.42
N VAL A 241 4.04 -1.81 18.71
CA VAL A 241 3.46 -0.79 19.59
C VAL A 241 4.50 -0.39 20.63
N LEU A 242 4.83 0.89 20.68
CA LEU A 242 5.72 1.48 21.69
C LEU A 242 4.88 2.29 22.68
N LEU A 243 4.83 1.84 23.94
CA LEU A 243 4.22 2.59 25.04
C LEU A 243 5.29 3.49 25.65
N ASP A 244 5.35 4.76 25.27
CA ASP A 244 6.36 5.69 25.77
C ASP A 244 5.88 6.41 27.03
N GLU A 245 6.78 6.74 27.95
CA GLU A 245 6.45 7.34 29.26
C GLU A 245 5.39 6.59 30.08
N PHE A 246 5.32 5.26 29.96
CA PHE A 246 4.32 4.46 30.66
C PHE A 246 4.52 4.49 32.18
N ARG A 247 3.50 4.87 32.96
CA ARG A 247 3.56 4.90 34.44
C ARG A 247 2.43 4.10 35.11
N GLY A 248 1.89 3.10 34.41
CA GLY A 248 0.71 2.37 34.89
C GLY A 248 -0.58 3.11 34.61
N ASN A 249 -0.58 4.00 33.61
CA ASN A 249 -1.73 4.80 33.26
C ASN A 249 -2.84 4.00 32.58
N ILE A 250 -2.64 2.71 32.24
CA ILE A 250 -3.64 1.86 31.60
C ILE A 250 -4.12 0.81 32.62
N PRO A 251 -5.42 0.46 32.66
CA PRO A 251 -5.93 -0.62 33.52
C PRO A 251 -5.14 -1.93 33.34
N TYR A 252 -4.85 -2.62 34.44
CA TYR A 252 -4.01 -3.81 34.41
C TYR A 252 -4.49 -4.90 33.44
N ALA A 253 -5.79 -5.19 33.44
CA ALA A 253 -6.39 -6.15 32.51
C ALA A 253 -6.20 -5.76 31.04
N GLN A 254 -6.25 -4.46 30.74
CA GLN A 254 -6.03 -3.96 29.39
C GLN A 254 -4.55 -4.10 28.98
N LEU A 255 -3.61 -3.79 29.87
CA LEU A 255 -2.19 -4.03 29.64
C LEU A 255 -1.90 -5.51 29.35
N LEU A 256 -2.48 -6.42 30.16
CA LEU A 256 -2.33 -7.86 29.93
C LEU A 256 -2.92 -8.29 28.58
N SER A 257 -4.07 -7.73 28.19
CA SER A 257 -4.70 -7.98 26.89
C SER A 257 -3.82 -7.52 25.74
N MET A 258 -3.15 -6.37 25.87
CA MET A 258 -2.25 -5.83 24.86
C MET A 258 -1.01 -6.71 24.62
N LEU A 259 -0.51 -7.32 25.69
CA LEU A 259 0.67 -8.19 25.66
C LEU A 259 0.34 -9.65 25.31
N ASP A 260 -0.93 -9.98 25.11
CA ASP A 260 -1.39 -11.34 24.87
C ASP A 260 -1.24 -11.79 23.40
N VAL A 261 -1.24 -13.10 23.20
CA VAL A 261 -1.09 -13.77 21.89
C VAL A 261 -2.37 -13.75 21.05
N TYR A 262 -3.50 -13.29 21.60
CA TYR A 262 -4.77 -13.31 20.88
C TYR A 262 -4.96 -12.06 20.02
N SER A 263 -5.05 -12.22 18.70
CA SER A 263 -5.20 -11.09 17.78
C SER A 263 -6.57 -10.41 17.89
N ARG A 264 -7.59 -11.12 18.37
CA ARG A 264 -8.97 -10.61 18.51
C ARG A 264 -9.26 -9.91 19.83
N ASN A 265 -8.25 -9.78 20.68
CA ASN A 265 -8.34 -8.86 21.81
C ASN A 265 -8.59 -7.44 21.29
N GLN A 266 -9.43 -6.69 21.99
CA GLN A 266 -9.88 -5.37 21.55
C GLN A 266 -9.30 -4.28 22.44
N GLN A 267 -8.86 -3.19 21.81
CA GLN A 267 -8.59 -1.93 22.49
C GLN A 267 -9.65 -0.89 22.17
N HIS A 268 -9.96 -0.08 23.16
CA HIS A 268 -10.90 1.01 23.01
C HIS A 268 -10.33 2.11 22.10
N CYS A 269 -11.12 2.54 21.12
CA CYS A 269 -10.92 3.77 20.36
C CYS A 269 -12.24 4.55 20.29
N ARG A 270 -12.21 5.85 20.00
CA ARG A 270 -13.37 6.76 20.11
C ARG A 270 -14.60 6.35 19.30
N PHE A 271 -14.40 5.77 18.12
CA PHE A 271 -15.49 5.46 17.19
C PHE A 271 -15.77 3.95 17.08
N GLN A 272 -14.72 3.15 17.12
CA GLN A 272 -14.80 1.70 17.01
C GLN A 272 -13.56 1.09 17.64
N ASN A 273 -13.74 0.04 18.45
CA ASN A 273 -12.60 -0.71 18.98
C ASN A 273 -11.73 -1.28 17.86
N THR A 274 -10.43 -1.32 18.09
CA THR A 274 -9.47 -1.98 17.20
C THR A 274 -9.04 -3.33 17.76
N TYR A 275 -8.58 -4.23 16.88
CA TYR A 275 -8.00 -5.51 17.26
C TYR A 275 -6.49 -5.38 17.53
N ASN A 276 -5.95 -6.28 18.35
CA ASN A 276 -4.53 -6.33 18.66
C ASN A 276 -3.75 -7.00 17.51
N LEU A 277 -3.49 -6.25 16.44
CA LEU A 277 -2.83 -6.75 15.22
C LEU A 277 -1.29 -6.63 15.23
N TRP A 278 -0.72 -6.05 16.28
CA TRP A 278 0.75 -5.98 16.47
C TRP A 278 1.34 -7.32 16.89
N GLU A 279 2.64 -7.49 16.67
CA GLU A 279 3.41 -8.68 17.07
C GLU A 279 4.45 -8.33 18.14
N ASN A 280 4.73 -7.03 18.31
CA ASN A 280 5.71 -6.54 19.26
C ASN A 280 5.11 -5.43 20.12
N VAL A 281 5.35 -5.49 21.43
CA VAL A 281 5.03 -4.39 22.35
C VAL A 281 6.27 -4.02 23.15
N ILE A 282 6.68 -2.77 23.06
CA ILE A 282 7.84 -2.24 23.78
C ILE A 282 7.31 -1.21 24.76
N ILE A 283 7.57 -1.43 26.05
CA ILE A 283 7.11 -0.56 27.12
C ILE A 283 8.29 0.25 27.63
N CYS A 284 8.25 1.57 27.49
CA CYS A 284 9.25 2.48 28.02
C CYS A 284 8.71 3.18 29.27
N SER A 285 9.32 2.91 30.43
CA SER A 285 8.94 3.51 31.70
C SER A 285 10.12 4.11 32.43
N ILE A 286 9.89 5.10 33.29
CA ILE A 286 10.91 5.50 34.27
C ILE A 286 10.96 4.58 35.49
N TYR A 287 9.93 3.76 35.68
CA TYR A 287 9.75 2.88 36.82
C TYR A 287 9.96 1.42 36.39
N PRO A 288 10.52 0.58 37.27
CA PRO A 288 10.62 -0.85 37.02
C PRO A 288 9.23 -1.53 36.98
N PRO A 289 9.11 -2.71 36.36
CA PRO A 289 7.83 -3.40 36.16
C PRO A 289 7.01 -3.58 37.45
N GLU A 290 7.68 -3.92 38.55
CA GLU A 290 7.06 -4.14 39.86
C GLU A 290 6.55 -2.87 40.53
N GLU A 291 7.14 -1.71 40.23
CA GLU A 291 6.61 -0.42 40.68
C GLU A 291 5.37 -0.03 39.91
N VAL A 292 5.43 -0.16 38.58
CA VAL A 292 4.28 0.13 37.72
C VAL A 292 3.10 -0.78 38.07
N TYR A 293 3.34 -2.06 38.32
CA TYR A 293 2.32 -2.98 38.82
C TYR A 293 1.67 -2.50 40.13
N ARG A 294 2.46 -1.98 41.08
CA ARG A 294 1.92 -1.44 42.35
C ARG A 294 1.01 -0.23 42.13
N PHE A 295 1.25 0.56 41.08
CA PHE A 295 0.38 1.69 40.75
C PHE A 295 -0.94 1.25 40.11
N MET A 296 -0.98 0.09 39.46
CA MET A 296 -2.15 -0.41 38.73
C MET A 296 -3.06 -1.32 39.55
N VAL A 297 -2.53 -2.05 40.55
CA VAL A 297 -3.28 -3.11 41.26
C VAL A 297 -3.32 -2.84 42.77
N ASP A 298 -4.54 -2.68 43.28
CA ASP A 298 -4.83 -2.57 44.71
C ASP A 298 -4.35 -3.79 45.50
N ASP A 299 -3.86 -3.57 46.73
CA ASP A 299 -3.36 -4.64 47.61
C ASP A 299 -4.35 -5.79 47.82
N THR A 300 -5.64 -5.50 47.87
CA THR A 300 -6.72 -6.48 48.07
C THR A 300 -6.93 -7.41 46.88
N LYS A 301 -6.47 -7.02 45.68
CA LYS A 301 -6.66 -7.77 44.43
C LYS A 301 -5.42 -8.53 43.97
N LYS A 302 -4.27 -8.34 44.64
CA LYS A 302 -2.97 -8.93 44.23
C LYS A 302 -2.95 -10.47 44.19
N ASN A 303 -3.82 -11.12 44.95
CA ASN A 303 -3.97 -12.58 44.92
C ASN A 303 -4.62 -13.09 43.61
N ILE A 304 -5.44 -12.26 42.97
CA ILE A 304 -6.15 -12.58 41.71
C ILE A 304 -5.33 -12.04 40.54
N ASP A 305 -5.03 -10.74 40.58
CA ASP A 305 -4.29 -10.01 39.55
C ASP A 305 -2.80 -10.03 39.88
N SER A 306 -2.18 -11.22 39.89
CA SER A 306 -0.80 -11.36 40.32
C SER A 306 0.19 -10.78 39.30
N ILE A 307 1.28 -10.17 39.79
CA ILE A 307 2.38 -9.66 38.94
C ILE A 307 2.98 -10.71 38.00
N ARG A 308 2.86 -12.00 38.35
CA ARG A 308 3.30 -13.12 37.49
C ARG A 308 2.61 -13.13 36.13
N GLN A 309 1.35 -12.68 36.04
CA GLN A 309 0.63 -12.61 34.77
C GLN A 309 1.28 -11.61 33.81
N PHE A 310 1.87 -10.55 34.35
CA PHE A 310 2.59 -9.54 33.58
C PHE A 310 3.94 -10.09 33.11
N PHE A 311 4.77 -10.60 34.03
CA PHE A 311 6.09 -11.12 33.66
C PHE A 311 6.05 -12.29 32.68
N ARG A 312 5.04 -13.17 32.74
CA ARG A 312 4.89 -14.29 31.79
C ARG A 312 4.61 -13.84 30.34
N ARG A 313 4.18 -12.60 30.14
CA ARG A 313 3.96 -12.01 28.83
C ARG A 313 5.14 -11.18 28.36
N LEU A 314 6.14 -10.93 29.20
CA LEU A 314 7.37 -10.25 28.80
C LEU A 314 8.40 -11.27 28.33
N ASN A 315 9.16 -10.91 27.30
CA ASN A 315 10.27 -11.71 26.78
C ASN A 315 11.59 -11.20 27.33
N VAL A 316 11.78 -9.87 27.31
CA VAL A 316 13.02 -9.21 27.69
C VAL A 316 12.73 -8.01 28.60
N ILE A 317 13.60 -7.80 29.56
CA ILE A 317 13.63 -6.58 30.37
C ILE A 317 14.96 -5.88 30.10
N VAL A 318 14.91 -4.57 29.84
CA VAL A 318 16.06 -3.75 29.48
C VAL A 318 16.19 -2.60 30.48
N TYR A 319 17.33 -2.54 31.15
CA TYR A 319 17.71 -1.46 32.04
C TYR A 319 18.60 -0.46 31.29
N HIS A 320 18.17 0.81 31.26
CA HIS A 320 18.86 1.92 30.61
C HIS A 320 19.47 2.85 31.65
N TYR A 321 20.76 3.14 31.53
CA TYR A 321 21.50 3.96 32.49
C TYR A 321 22.61 4.79 31.82
N LYS A 322 23.12 5.77 32.56
CA LYS A 322 24.35 6.47 32.20
C LYS A 322 25.47 5.96 33.08
N ASN A 323 26.59 5.60 32.48
CA ASN A 323 27.75 5.21 33.25
C ASN A 323 28.44 6.42 33.89
N LYS A 324 29.54 6.17 34.61
CA LYS A 324 30.32 7.22 35.28
C LYS A 324 30.92 8.24 34.31
N GLU A 325 31.13 7.86 33.06
CA GLU A 325 31.67 8.71 31.98
C GLU A 325 30.55 9.51 31.27
N GLY A 326 29.28 9.28 31.64
CA GLY A 326 28.12 9.93 31.03
C GLY A 326 27.63 9.27 29.75
N GLU A 327 28.20 8.13 29.36
CA GLU A 327 27.80 7.34 28.20
C GLU A 327 26.48 6.61 28.45
N TYR A 328 25.63 6.56 27.42
CA TYR A 328 24.39 5.80 27.45
C TYR A 328 24.70 4.31 27.32
N LYS A 329 24.30 3.52 28.32
CA LYS A 329 24.44 2.07 28.36
C LYS A 329 23.08 1.41 28.60
N SER A 330 22.97 0.16 28.16
CA SER A 330 21.83 -0.69 28.43
C SER A 330 22.28 -2.08 28.83
N PHE A 331 21.56 -2.69 29.76
CA PHE A 331 21.71 -4.07 30.16
C PHE A 331 20.37 -4.77 29.98
N GLU A 332 20.33 -5.83 29.20
CA GLU A 332 19.13 -6.62 28.96
C GLU A 332 19.16 -7.92 29.76
N MET A 333 18.02 -8.59 29.91
CA MET A 333 17.93 -10.00 30.32
C MET A 333 16.59 -10.62 29.94
N PRO A 334 16.52 -11.96 29.82
CA PRO A 334 15.25 -12.66 29.71
C PRO A 334 14.34 -12.31 30.89
N ALA A 335 13.07 -11.98 30.63
CA ALA A 335 12.12 -11.61 31.67
C ALA A 335 11.88 -12.75 32.69
N CYS A 336 12.10 -14.01 32.30
CA CYS A 336 12.01 -15.16 33.20
C CYS A 336 13.16 -15.23 34.23
N GLU A 337 14.29 -14.55 33.99
CA GLU A 337 15.43 -14.46 34.91
C GLU A 337 15.38 -13.20 35.79
N TYR A 338 14.42 -12.32 35.52
CA TYR A 338 14.22 -11.09 36.28
C TYR A 338 13.51 -11.35 37.60
N SER A 339 14.09 -10.84 38.69
CA SER A 339 13.51 -10.89 40.03
C SER A 339 13.01 -9.52 40.49
N CYS A 340 13.87 -8.51 40.45
CA CYS A 340 13.57 -7.12 40.81
C CYS A 340 14.62 -6.16 40.23
N ALA A 341 14.31 -4.86 40.29
CA ALA A 341 15.18 -3.81 39.78
C ALA A 341 16.55 -3.78 40.45
N GLU A 342 16.60 -3.94 41.77
CA GLU A 342 17.86 -3.89 42.53
C GLU A 342 18.86 -4.96 42.06
N GLU A 343 18.39 -6.19 41.85
CA GLU A 343 19.24 -7.28 41.37
C GLU A 343 19.68 -7.08 39.91
N MET A 344 18.80 -6.54 39.06
CA MET A 344 19.16 -6.22 37.69
C MET A 344 20.18 -5.08 37.61
N ILE A 345 20.08 -4.06 38.46
CA ILE A 345 21.04 -2.96 38.54
C ILE A 345 22.42 -3.49 38.97
N LYS A 346 22.47 -4.32 40.02
CA LYS A 346 23.74 -4.97 40.45
C LYS A 346 24.35 -5.80 39.33
N LYS A 347 23.54 -6.58 38.59
CA LYS A 347 24.01 -7.35 37.43
C LYS A 347 24.54 -6.44 36.32
N ALA A 348 23.91 -5.31 36.06
CA ALA A 348 24.38 -4.32 35.09
C ALA A 348 25.73 -3.71 35.50
N GLU A 349 25.91 -3.38 36.77
CA GLU A 349 27.20 -2.88 37.32
C GLU A 349 28.32 -3.92 37.18
N LEU A 350 28.03 -5.19 37.48
CA LEU A 350 28.98 -6.29 37.32
C LEU A 350 29.32 -6.55 35.84
N TYR A 351 28.33 -6.45 34.96
CA TYR A 351 28.51 -6.55 33.51
C TYR A 351 29.43 -5.44 32.98
N GLU A 352 29.19 -4.20 33.39
CA GLU A 352 30.02 -3.07 32.98
C GLU A 352 31.45 -3.16 33.50
N ALA A 353 31.64 -3.67 34.71
CA ALA A 353 32.96 -3.93 35.27
C ALA A 353 33.65 -5.17 34.66
N GLY A 354 33.03 -5.84 33.68
CA GLY A 354 33.60 -6.97 32.96
C GLY A 354 33.55 -8.31 33.72
N PHE A 355 32.82 -8.39 34.84
CA PHE A 355 32.71 -9.60 35.64
C PHE A 355 31.68 -10.61 35.11
N ILE A 356 30.80 -10.17 34.20
CA ILE A 356 29.78 -11.02 33.55
C ILE A 356 29.96 -10.90 32.03
N CYS A 357 30.07 -12.04 31.33
CA CYS A 357 30.22 -12.08 29.88
C CYS A 357 28.86 -12.17 29.16
N SER A 358 28.70 -11.48 28.02
CA SER A 358 27.43 -11.31 27.28
C SER A 358 26.95 -12.55 26.51
N GLU A 359 27.73 -13.63 26.45
CA GLU A 359 27.50 -14.75 25.53
C GLU A 359 26.13 -15.41 25.66
N LYS A 360 25.48 -15.43 26.84
CA LYS A 360 24.14 -16.02 26.98
C LYS A 360 22.98 -15.09 26.59
N LEU A 361 23.21 -13.78 26.56
CA LEU A 361 22.16 -12.80 26.25
C LEU A 361 22.15 -12.39 24.77
N SER A 362 23.32 -12.20 24.18
CA SER A 362 23.46 -11.87 22.76
C SER A 362 23.01 -13.02 21.84
N ILE A 363 23.16 -14.28 22.25
CA ILE A 363 22.76 -15.45 21.45
C ILE A 363 21.23 -15.53 21.27
N VAL A 364 20.42 -15.08 22.25
CA VAL A 364 18.95 -15.12 22.15
C VAL A 364 18.45 -13.99 21.25
N HIS A 365 19.02 -12.79 21.36
CA HIS A 365 18.67 -11.65 20.52
C HIS A 365 19.17 -11.86 19.08
N GLN A 366 20.40 -12.32 18.88
CA GLN A 366 20.99 -12.55 17.56
C GLN A 366 20.33 -13.74 16.84
N LYS A 367 20.09 -14.89 17.50
CA LYS A 367 19.37 -16.01 16.84
C LYS A 367 17.96 -15.66 16.39
N LYS A 368 17.27 -14.76 17.11
CA LYS A 368 15.91 -14.33 16.74
C LYS A 368 15.90 -13.22 15.71
N VAL A 369 16.83 -12.28 15.76
CA VAL A 369 17.07 -11.34 14.65
C VAL A 369 17.42 -12.13 13.39
N ASP A 370 18.29 -13.13 13.48
CA ASP A 370 18.64 -14.00 12.35
C ASP A 370 17.43 -14.87 11.90
N GLU A 371 16.59 -15.38 12.80
CA GLU A 371 15.34 -16.09 12.44
C GLU A 371 14.33 -15.16 11.74
N VAL A 372 14.10 -13.96 12.28
CA VAL A 372 13.18 -12.96 11.70
C VAL A 372 13.70 -12.48 10.34
N VAL A 373 14.99 -12.16 10.24
CA VAL A 373 15.66 -11.80 8.98
C VAL A 373 15.58 -12.96 7.98
N SER A 374 15.78 -14.21 8.41
CA SER A 374 15.65 -15.38 7.53
C SER A 374 14.21 -15.65 7.07
N HIS A 375 13.21 -15.32 7.90
CA HIS A 375 11.79 -15.47 7.56
C HIS A 375 11.37 -14.40 6.54
N VAL A 376 11.85 -13.17 6.72
CA VAL A 376 11.65 -12.05 5.79
C VAL A 376 12.37 -12.32 4.47
N GLN A 377 13.62 -12.80 4.49
CA GLN A 377 14.37 -13.15 3.28
C GLN A 377 13.70 -14.30 2.50
N LYS A 378 13.19 -15.32 3.19
CA LYS A 378 12.43 -16.40 2.55
C LYS A 378 11.13 -15.92 1.90
N GLN A 379 10.44 -14.95 2.49
CA GLN A 379 9.23 -14.36 1.91
C GLN A 379 9.56 -13.54 0.65
N ILE A 380 10.68 -12.80 0.64
CA ILE A 380 11.19 -12.07 -0.52
C ILE A 380 11.65 -13.02 -1.65
N ASP A 381 12.34 -14.12 -1.31
CA ASP A 381 12.79 -15.11 -2.29
C ASP A 381 11.61 -15.92 -2.89
N THR A 382 10.51 -16.11 -2.14
CA THR A 382 9.27 -16.69 -2.69
C THR A 382 8.52 -15.74 -3.62
N SER A 383 8.62 -14.42 -3.47
CA SER A 383 8.04 -13.46 -4.42
C SER A 383 8.85 -13.36 -5.72
N ASP A 384 10.18 -13.48 -5.66
CA ASP A 384 11.04 -13.45 -6.86
C ASP A 384 11.02 -14.78 -7.64
N SER A 385 10.72 -15.90 -7.00
CA SER A 385 10.59 -17.20 -7.69
C SER A 385 9.29 -17.35 -8.48
N THR A 386 8.23 -16.63 -8.13
CA THR A 386 7.00 -16.53 -8.95
C THR A 386 7.20 -15.75 -10.25
N ASP A 387 8.13 -14.79 -10.29
CA ASP A 387 8.49 -14.06 -11.51
C ASP A 387 9.34 -14.90 -12.49
N SER A 388 9.98 -15.97 -12.02
CA SER A 388 10.77 -16.86 -12.85
C SER A 388 9.94 -17.95 -13.57
N ILE A 389 8.70 -18.19 -13.14
CA ILE A 389 7.80 -19.21 -13.76
C ILE A 389 6.94 -18.61 -14.89
N GLN A 390 6.75 -17.29 -14.95
CA GLN A 390 6.03 -16.63 -16.05
C GLN A 390 6.87 -16.33 -17.30
N LYS A 391 8.17 -16.68 -17.33
CA LYS A 391 9.02 -16.59 -18.54
C LYS A 391 9.19 -17.90 -19.31
N LYS A 392 8.36 -18.90 -19.02
CA LYS A 392 8.33 -20.18 -19.75
C LYS A 392 6.91 -20.69 -19.99
N PHE A 393 6.02 -19.85 -20.49
CA PHE A 393 4.87 -20.27 -21.29
C PHE A 393 4.56 -19.24 -22.37
#